data_AF-A0A7V0NHM0-F1
#
_entry.id   AF-A0A7V0NHM0-F1
#
_cell.length_a   1.000
_cell.length_b   1.000
_cell.length_c   1.000
_cell.angle_alpha   90.00
_cell.angle_beta   90.00
_cell.angle_gamma   90.00
#
_symmetry.space_group_name_H-M   'P 1'
#
loop_
_entity.id
_entity.type
_entity.pdbx_description
1 polymer ?
#
loop_
_entity_poly.entity_id
_entity_poly.type
_entity_poly.pdbx_seq_one_letter_code
_entity_poly.pdbx_strand_id
1 'polypeptide(L)'
;MIILILNSGSSSVKYQLWDTSGEGMLAKGLVSRIGIDNPLLTHTARGKKYEFSPGGIIDHDTAVKLALDALVHPEHGVIESVEQIEAVGHRVVHGGEEF
;
A
#
# COMPACT_ATOMS: atom_id res chain seq x y z
N MET A 1 3.60 16.92 -3.93
CA MET A 1 3.89 15.80 -4.85
C MET A 1 3.56 14.53 -4.12
N ILE A 2 2.64 13.73 -4.66
CA ILE A 2 2.16 12.51 -4.02
C ILE A 2 3.01 11.32 -4.46
N ILE A 3 3.64 10.65 -3.50
CA ILE A 3 4.52 9.51 -3.72
C ILE A 3 3.98 8.29 -2.98
N LEU A 4 3.78 7.19 -3.71
CA LEU A 4 3.48 5.88 -3.14
C LEU A 4 4.79 5.12 -2.91
N ILE A 5 5.03 4.68 -1.69
CA ILE A 5 6.20 3.87 -1.32
C ILE A 5 5.73 2.44 -1.09
N LEU A 6 6.34 1.48 -1.79
CA LEU A 6 6.04 0.06 -1.69
C LEU A 6 7.24 -0.73 -1.15
N ASN A 7 6.92 -1.69 -0.28
CA ASN A 7 7.86 -2.67 0.24
C ASN A 7 7.21 -4.05 0.14
N SER A 8 7.59 -4.77 -0.91
CA SER A 8 7.08 -6.12 -1.20
C SER A 8 8.04 -7.15 -0.59
N GLY A 9 7.55 -7.92 0.38
CA GLY A 9 8.21 -9.11 0.90
C GLY A 9 7.65 -10.39 0.27
N SER A 10 8.14 -11.55 0.68
CA SER A 10 7.68 -12.84 0.14
C SER A 10 6.19 -13.12 0.39
N SER A 11 5.63 -12.63 1.49
CA SER A 11 4.24 -12.88 1.91
C SER A 11 3.47 -11.61 2.31
N SER A 12 3.99 -10.44 1.95
CA SER A 12 3.35 -9.17 2.27
C SER A 12 3.71 -8.03 1.32
N VAL A 13 2.85 -7.01 1.28
CA VAL A 13 3.13 -5.70 0.69
C VAL A 13 2.83 -4.65 1.75
N LYS A 14 3.86 -3.94 2.21
CA LYS A 14 3.70 -2.72 3.02
C LYS A 14 3.69 -1.52 2.09
N TYR A 15 2.87 -0.54 2.41
CA TYR A 15 2.81 0.70 1.64
C TYR A 15 2.66 1.93 2.53
N GLN A 16 3.11 3.07 2.01
CA GLN A 16 2.85 4.40 2.57
C GLN A 16 2.56 5.37 1.42
N LEU A 17 1.63 6.30 1.65
CA LEU A 17 1.38 7.41 0.74
C LEU A 17 1.84 8.70 1.41
N TRP A 18 2.68 9.45 0.72
CA TRP A 18 3.26 10.69 1.21
C TRP A 18 2.93 11.86 0.30
N ASP A 19 2.54 12.99 0.89
CA ASP A 19 2.64 14.29 0.24
C ASP A 19 3.96 14.96 0.65
N THR A 20 4.87 15.05 -0.30
CA THR A 20 6.19 15.67 -0.10
C THR A 20 6.18 17.19 -0.25
N SER A 21 5.05 17.79 -0.64
CA SER A 21 4.90 19.25 -0.73
C SER A 21 4.32 19.89 0.53
N GLY A 22 3.81 19.10 1.48
CA GLY A 22 3.14 19.64 2.65
C GLY A 22 2.89 18.62 3.77
N GLU A 23 1.76 17.91 3.69
CA GLU A 23 1.14 17.20 4.83
C GLU A 23 1.93 16.02 5.39
N GLY A 24 2.98 15.56 4.69
CA GLY A 24 3.78 14.41 5.10
C GLY A 24 3.05 13.09 4.81
N MET A 25 3.05 12.16 5.76
CA MET A 25 2.46 10.84 5.55
C MET A 25 0.93 10.89 5.64
N LEU A 26 0.26 10.63 4.52
CA LEU A 26 -1.21 10.63 4.42
C LEU A 26 -1.81 9.31 4.92
N ALA A 27 -1.21 8.19 4.52
CA ALA A 27 -1.66 6.85 4.88
C ALA A 27 -0.51 5.85 4.96
N LYS A 28 -0.75 4.77 5.68
CA LYS A 28 0.10 3.57 5.66
C LYS A 28 -0.75 2.32 5.68
N GLY A 29 -0.24 1.24 5.12
CA GLY A 29 -0.90 -0.05 5.23
C GLY A 29 -0.01 -1.25 4.98
N LEU A 30 -0.62 -2.41 5.16
CA LEU A 30 0.00 -3.72 5.05
C LEU A 30 -1.04 -4.68 4.50
N VAL A 31 -0.76 -5.30 3.37
CA VAL A 31 -1.40 -6.55 2.96
C VAL A 31 -0.50 -7.69 3.37
N SER A 32 -1.02 -8.61 4.16
CA SER A 32 -0.27 -9.72 4.74
C SER A 32 -0.87 -11.07 4.36
N ARG A 33 -0.09 -12.14 4.54
CA ARG A 33 -0.49 -13.52 4.26
C ARG A 33 -0.79 -13.76 2.77
N ILE A 34 -0.04 -13.09 1.90
CA ILE A 34 -0.06 -13.32 0.45
C ILE A 34 0.47 -14.73 0.17
N GLY A 35 -0.18 -15.46 -0.75
CA GLY A 35 0.15 -16.84 -1.11
C GLY A 35 -0.34 -17.89 -0.13
N ILE A 36 -1.03 -17.50 0.94
CA ILE A 36 -1.66 -18.42 1.91
C ILE A 36 -3.07 -17.94 2.25
N ASP A 37 -3.81 -18.78 2.97
CA ASP A 37 -5.20 -18.49 3.34
C ASP A 37 -5.32 -17.38 4.40
N ASN A 38 -6.49 -16.75 4.42
CA ASN A 38 -6.88 -15.63 5.27
C ASN A 38 -5.99 -14.38 5.12
N PRO A 39 -5.87 -13.82 3.91
CA PRO A 39 -5.19 -12.55 3.66
C PRO A 39 -5.84 -11.41 4.45
N LEU A 40 -5.02 -10.47 4.90
CA LEU A 40 -5.48 -9.33 5.69
C LEU A 40 -4.83 -8.05 5.17
N LEU A 41 -5.68 -7.11 4.76
CA LEU A 41 -5.33 -5.71 4.59
C LEU A 41 -5.56 -4.99 5.91
N THR A 42 -4.53 -4.29 6.39
CA THR A 42 -4.61 -3.27 7.41
C THR A 42 -4.26 -1.93 6.78
N HIS A 43 -5.18 -0.97 6.84
CA HIS A 43 -5.01 0.39 6.34
C HIS A 43 -5.14 1.38 7.50
N THR A 44 -4.30 2.41 7.55
CA THR A 44 -4.37 3.47 8.56
C THR A 44 -4.24 4.82 7.88
N ALA A 45 -5.27 5.64 8.03
CA ALA A 45 -5.37 6.98 7.46
C ALA A 45 -6.06 7.90 8.47
N ARG A 46 -5.63 9.17 8.53
CA ARG A 46 -6.24 10.21 9.40
C ARG A 46 -6.45 9.74 10.86
N GLY A 47 -5.50 8.98 11.39
CA GLY A 47 -5.54 8.43 12.76
C GLY A 47 -6.51 7.26 12.99
N LYS A 48 -7.21 6.77 11.96
CA LYS A 48 -8.14 5.65 12.03
C LYS A 48 -7.56 4.42 11.34
N LYS A 49 -7.85 3.24 11.91
CA LYS A 49 -7.43 1.93 11.39
C LYS A 49 -8.63 1.22 10.77
N TYR A 50 -8.41 0.64 9.60
CA TYR A 50 -9.38 -0.12 8.82
C TYR A 50 -8.77 -1.48 8.49
N GLU A 51 -9.56 -2.54 8.62
CA GLU A 51 -9.14 -3.90 8.32
C GLU A 51 -10.13 -4.56 7.37
N PHE A 52 -9.60 -5.27 6.38
CA PHE A 52 -10.39 -5.97 5.38
C PHE A 52 -9.72 -7.28 5.01
N SER A 53 -10.51 -8.33 4.82
CA SER A 53 -10.04 -9.62 4.32
C SER A 53 -10.80 -9.97 3.04
N PRO A 54 -10.12 -10.11 1.89
CA PRO A 54 -10.76 -10.49 0.64
C PRO A 54 -11.18 -11.97 0.59
N GLY A 55 -10.77 -12.78 1.60
CA GLY A 55 -10.92 -14.23 1.59
C GLY A 55 -10.01 -14.93 0.56
N GLY A 56 -9.96 -16.26 0.64
CA GLY A 56 -9.20 -17.09 -0.28
C GLY A 56 -7.68 -16.89 -0.21
N ILE A 57 -6.98 -17.24 -1.29
CA ILE A 57 -5.54 -17.05 -1.44
C ILE A 57 -5.32 -16.00 -2.53
N ILE A 58 -4.52 -14.98 -2.24
CA ILE A 58 -4.21 -13.89 -3.17
C ILE A 58 -2.72 -13.85 -3.53
N ASP A 59 -2.41 -13.22 -4.65
CA ASP A 59 -1.06 -12.91 -5.11
C ASP A 59 -0.68 -11.43 -4.85
N HIS A 60 0.55 -11.05 -5.22
CA HIS A 60 1.04 -9.69 -5.03
C HIS A 60 0.30 -8.66 -5.89
N ASP A 61 -0.15 -9.02 -7.10
CA ASP A 61 -0.92 -8.14 -7.96
C ASP A 61 -2.24 -7.76 -7.31
N THR A 62 -2.95 -8.75 -6.76
CA THR A 62 -4.17 -8.55 -5.99
C THR A 62 -3.90 -7.76 -4.72
N ALA A 63 -2.78 -8.01 -4.03
CA ALA A 63 -2.39 -7.26 -2.84
C ALA A 63 -2.13 -5.77 -3.15
N VAL A 64 -1.47 -5.45 -4.26
CA VAL A 64 -1.25 -4.07 -4.69
C VAL A 64 -2.58 -3.40 -5.07
N LYS A 65 -3.48 -4.10 -5.76
CA LYS A 65 -4.84 -3.60 -6.05
C LYS A 65 -5.60 -3.25 -4.77
N LEU A 66 -5.61 -4.14 -3.77
CA LEU A 66 -6.23 -3.87 -2.47
C LEU A 66 -5.63 -2.65 -1.77
N ALA A 67 -4.32 -2.44 -1.88
CA ALA A 67 -3.67 -1.24 -1.35
C ALA A 67 -4.14 0.03 -2.07
N LEU A 68 -4.20 0.02 -3.41
CA LEU A 68 -4.69 1.15 -4.21
C LEU A 68 -6.16 1.45 -3.93
N ASP A 69 -7.01 0.42 -3.90
CA ASP A 69 -8.44 0.54 -3.58
C ASP A 69 -8.64 1.18 -2.19
N ALA A 70 -7.82 0.79 -1.22
CA ALA A 70 -7.88 1.37 0.12
C ALA A 70 -7.49 2.85 0.16
N LEU A 71 -6.55 3.27 -0.69
CA LEU A 71 -6.11 4.66 -0.80
C LEU A 71 -7.17 5.58 -1.43
N VAL A 72 -8.01 5.04 -2.32
CA VAL A 72 -9.10 5.79 -3.01
C VAL A 72 -10.49 5.52 -2.44
N HIS A 73 -10.61 4.70 -1.39
CA HIS A 73 -11.90 4.29 -0.85
C HIS A 73 -12.72 5.50 -0.36
N PRO A 74 -14.02 5.59 -0.65
CA PRO A 74 -14.83 6.78 -0.31
C PRO A 74 -14.89 7.10 1.19
N GLU A 75 -14.78 6.11 2.07
CA GLU A 75 -14.88 6.33 3.53
C GLU A 75 -13.54 6.55 4.23
N HIS A 76 -12.47 5.92 3.72
CA HIS A 76 -11.19 5.84 4.43
C HIS A 76 -9.97 6.11 3.56
N GLY A 77 -10.17 6.37 2.27
CA GLY A 77 -9.14 6.83 1.36
C GLY A 77 -8.62 8.21 1.73
N VAL A 78 -7.47 8.53 1.15
CA VAL A 78 -6.74 9.78 1.36
C VAL A 78 -6.54 10.57 0.06
N ILE A 79 -6.86 9.96 -1.08
CA ILE A 79 -6.87 10.56 -2.41
C ILE A 79 -8.17 10.17 -3.12
N GLU A 80 -8.60 10.96 -4.09
CA GLU A 80 -9.83 10.73 -4.87
C GLU A 80 -9.61 9.73 -6.00
N SER A 81 -8.39 9.67 -6.55
CA SER A 81 -8.06 8.76 -7.63
C SER A 81 -6.58 8.41 -7.69
N VAL A 82 -6.26 7.27 -8.30
CA VAL A 82 -4.88 6.76 -8.42
C VAL A 82 -4.00 7.66 -9.29
N GLU A 83 -4.58 8.44 -10.20
CA GLU A 83 -3.87 9.42 -11.05
C GLU A 83 -3.23 10.56 -10.25
N GLN A 84 -3.64 10.76 -8.99
CA GLN A 84 -2.97 11.71 -8.10
C GLN A 84 -1.59 11.22 -7.66
N ILE A 85 -1.28 9.93 -7.80
CA ILE A 85 0.05 9.37 -7.48
C ILE A 85 1.01 9.72 -8.61
N GLU A 86 1.96 10.61 -8.34
CA GLU A 86 2.89 11.13 -9.34
C GLU A 86 4.14 10.24 -9.49
N ALA A 87 4.48 9.48 -8.46
CA ALA A 87 5.60 8.55 -8.48
C ALA A 87 5.38 7.36 -7.55
N VAL A 88 6.04 6.24 -7.88
CA VAL A 88 6.08 5.05 -7.04
C VAL A 88 7.52 4.68 -6.74
N GLY A 89 7.87 4.63 -5.45
CA GLY A 89 9.16 4.18 -4.95
C GLY A 89 9.08 2.74 -4.46
N HIS A 90 9.95 1.86 -4.93
CA HIS A 90 10.01 0.46 -4.50
C HIS A 90 11.28 0.21 -3.68
N ARG A 91 11.16 -0.40 -2.50
CA ARG A 91 12.34 -0.93 -1.80
C ARG A 91 12.87 -2.15 -2.54
N VAL A 92 14.08 -2.02 -3.09
CA VAL A 92 14.89 -3.14 -3.59
C VAL A 92 15.81 -3.60 -2.47
N VAL A 93 15.87 -4.92 -2.21
CA VAL A 93 16.63 -5.46 -1.08
C VAL A 93 18.14 -5.51 -1.37
N HIS A 94 18.53 -5.82 -2.60
CA HIS A 94 19.92 -5.98 -3.01
C HIS A 94 20.13 -5.34 -4.38
N GLY A 95 21.03 -4.35 -4.48
CA GLY A 95 21.37 -3.65 -5.72
C GLY A 95 22.54 -4.26 -6.50
N GLY A 96 23.28 -5.19 -5.87
CA GLY A 96 24.49 -5.75 -6.47
C GLY A 96 25.67 -4.82 -6.25
N GLU A 97 26.62 -4.83 -7.17
CA GLU A 97 27.76 -3.91 -7.15
C GLU A 97 27.47 -2.60 -7.92
N GLU A 98 26.39 -2.57 -8.70
CA GLU A 98 26.05 -1.45 -9.59
C GLU A 98 25.12 -0.41 -8.95
N PHE A 99 24.36 -0.79 -7.92
CA PHE A 99 23.33 0.04 -7.28
C PHE A 99 23.38 -0.02 -5.75
#